data_AF-A0A0S8CJJ5-F1
#
_entry.id   AF-A0A0S8CJJ5-F1
#
_cell.length_a   1.000
_cell.length_b   1.000
_cell.length_c   1.000
_cell.angle_alpha   90.00
_cell.angle_beta   90.00
_cell.angle_gamma   90.00
#
_symmetry.space_group_name_H-M   'P 1'
#
loop_
_entity.id
_entity.type
_entity.pdbx_description
1 polymer ?
#
loop_
_entity_poly.entity_id
_entity_poly.type
_entity_poly.pdbx_seq_one_letter_code
_entity_poly.pdbx_strand_id
1 'polypeptide(L)'
;MDVLYLEFGEYFGMEIKILQDIAIIFGLAIIVLQICHRIKLPAIIGFLLTGALVGPHGLHLVKNVHEVELLAEIGVVLLLFTIGLEFSLKELFRLKRQVLIGGSLQVFLTIIATAIIFIFGFGFPANRATFIGFLMALSSTAIVLRLYQERAEIDSAHGETILAILIFQDVIIVLLML
;
A
#
# COMPACT_ATOMS: atom_id res chain seq x y z
N MET A 1 -21.94 28.83 -30.40
CA MET A 1 -21.34 27.66 -31.09
C MET A 1 -19.88 27.51 -30.65
N ASP A 2 -19.10 28.60 -30.63
CA ASP A 2 -17.66 28.59 -30.28
C ASP A 2 -17.30 28.15 -28.85
N VAL A 3 -18.11 28.49 -27.83
CA VAL A 3 -17.84 28.09 -26.43
C VAL A 3 -17.90 26.57 -26.25
N LEU A 4 -18.86 25.92 -26.92
CA LEU A 4 -19.06 24.47 -26.83
C LEU A 4 -17.94 23.71 -27.56
N TYR A 5 -17.38 24.26 -28.64
CA TYR A 5 -16.19 23.70 -29.31
C TYR A 5 -14.90 23.93 -28.51
N LEU A 6 -14.76 25.06 -27.81
CA LEU A 6 -13.63 25.32 -26.93
C LEU A 6 -13.63 24.39 -25.71
N GLU A 7 -14.78 24.21 -25.06
CA GLU A 7 -14.93 23.22 -23.98
C GLU A 7 -14.62 21.81 -24.50
N PHE A 8 -15.21 21.39 -25.62
CA PHE A 8 -14.97 20.05 -26.19
C PHE A 8 -13.49 19.82 -26.56
N GLY A 9 -12.82 20.87 -27.06
CA GLY A 9 -11.38 20.82 -27.38
C GLY A 9 -10.49 20.71 -26.15
N GLU A 10 -10.83 21.40 -25.05
CA GLU A 10 -10.11 21.28 -23.78
C GLU A 10 -10.31 19.91 -23.11
N TYR A 11 -11.53 19.37 -23.12
CA TYR A 11 -11.81 18.01 -22.64
C TYR A 11 -11.01 16.96 -23.42
N PHE A 12 -11.06 17.00 -24.75
CA PHE A 12 -10.31 16.05 -25.58
C PHE A 12 -8.78 16.19 -25.42
N GLY A 13 -8.29 17.43 -25.26
CA GLY A 13 -6.88 17.69 -24.97
C GLY A 13 -6.43 17.16 -23.60
N MET A 14 -7.32 17.11 -22.61
CA MET A 14 -7.06 16.55 -21.29
C MET A 14 -7.00 15.01 -21.34
N GLU A 15 -7.94 14.38 -22.04
CA GLU A 15 -7.95 12.92 -22.23
C GLU A 15 -6.66 12.40 -22.87
N ILE A 16 -6.17 13.08 -23.92
CA ILE A 16 -4.91 12.72 -24.58
C ILE A 16 -3.72 12.81 -23.62
N LYS A 17 -3.69 13.83 -22.76
CA LYS A 17 -2.60 14.03 -21.80
C LYS A 17 -2.60 12.95 -20.72
N ILE A 18 -3.76 12.55 -20.21
CA ILE A 18 -3.87 11.46 -19.22
C ILE A 18 -3.41 10.14 -19.85
N LEU A 19 -3.84 9.85 -21.08
CA LEU A 19 -3.41 8.65 -21.79
C LEU A 19 -1.89 8.63 -22.00
N GLN A 20 -1.30 9.77 -22.36
CA GLN A 20 0.14 9.92 -22.49
C GLN A 20 0.86 9.67 -21.16
N ASP A 21 0.37 10.24 -20.07
CA ASP A 21 0.93 10.05 -18.72
C ASP A 21 0.89 8.57 -18.29
N ILE A 22 -0.23 7.88 -18.52
CA ILE A 22 -0.36 6.43 -18.25
C ILE A 22 0.61 5.62 -19.11
N ALA A 23 0.73 5.95 -20.41
CA ALA A 23 1.66 5.27 -21.31
C ALA A 23 3.13 5.43 -20.86
N ILE A 24 3.50 6.62 -20.37
CA ILE A 24 4.82 6.88 -19.80
C ILE A 24 5.03 6.05 -18.53
N ILE A 25 4.06 6.03 -17.62
CA ILE A 25 4.13 5.25 -16.37
C ILE A 25 4.34 3.77 -16.70
N PHE A 26 3.53 3.19 -17.59
CA PHE A 26 3.66 1.78 -17.96
C PHE A 26 4.95 1.48 -18.72
N GLY A 27 5.36 2.35 -19.64
CA GLY A 27 6.62 2.21 -20.37
C GLY A 27 7.83 2.17 -19.43
N LEU A 28 7.89 3.09 -18.46
CA LEU A 28 8.94 3.09 -17.45
C LEU A 28 8.81 1.92 -16.46
N ALA A 29 7.59 1.57 -16.06
CA ALA A 29 7.35 0.43 -15.18
C ALA A 29 7.94 -0.85 -15.75
N ILE A 30 7.77 -1.12 -17.05
CA ILE A 30 8.33 -2.31 -17.71
C ILE A 30 9.85 -2.35 -17.55
N ILE A 31 10.53 -1.22 -17.79
CA ILE A 31 11.99 -1.12 -17.69
C ILE A 31 12.43 -1.36 -16.23
N VAL A 32 11.81 -0.66 -15.28
CA VAL A 32 12.16 -0.76 -13.85
C VAL A 32 11.86 -2.15 -13.30
N LEU A 33 10.70 -2.75 -13.62
CA LEU A 33 10.34 -4.09 -13.21
C LEU A 33 11.31 -5.13 -13.78
N GLN A 34 11.71 -4.98 -15.05
CA GLN A 34 12.69 -5.88 -15.65
C GLN A 34 14.03 -5.82 -14.91
N ILE A 35 14.46 -4.63 -14.50
CA ILE A 35 15.66 -4.46 -13.67
C ILE A 35 15.45 -5.13 -12.31
N CYS A 36 14.35 -4.83 -11.61
CA CYS A 36 14.02 -5.43 -10.32
C CYS A 36 13.99 -6.96 -10.38
N HIS A 37 13.41 -7.54 -11.44
CA HIS A 37 13.38 -8.97 -11.66
C HIS A 37 14.79 -9.56 -11.79
N ARG A 38 15.69 -8.90 -12.53
CA ARG A 38 17.09 -9.34 -12.67
C ARG A 38 17.85 -9.38 -11.34
N ILE A 39 17.55 -8.45 -10.44
CA ILE A 39 18.15 -8.41 -9.09
C ILE A 39 17.31 -9.12 -8.02
N LYS A 40 16.26 -9.87 -8.43
CA LYS A 40 15.37 -10.65 -7.55
C LYS A 40 14.63 -9.83 -6.49
N LEU A 41 14.34 -8.56 -6.78
CA LEU A 41 13.49 -7.73 -5.93
C LEU A 41 12.00 -7.99 -6.19
N PRO A 42 11.12 -7.91 -5.16
CA PRO A 42 9.68 -7.93 -5.34
C PRO A 42 9.18 -6.85 -6.31
N ALA A 43 8.17 -7.18 -7.12
CA ALA A 43 7.64 -6.28 -8.15
C ALA A 43 7.09 -4.96 -7.56
N ILE A 44 6.51 -5.00 -6.37
CA ILE A 44 6.02 -3.81 -5.66
C ILE A 44 7.10 -2.75 -5.46
N ILE A 45 8.36 -3.15 -5.23
CA ILE A 45 9.48 -2.20 -5.13
C ILE A 45 9.69 -1.50 -6.48
N GLY A 46 9.60 -2.25 -7.58
CA GLY A 46 9.69 -1.69 -8.93
C GLY A 46 8.56 -0.71 -9.24
N PHE A 47 7.33 -0.99 -8.82
CA PHE A 47 6.21 -0.06 -8.97
C PHE A 47 6.41 1.23 -8.17
N LEU A 48 6.85 1.12 -6.90
CA LEU A 48 7.14 2.29 -6.06
C LEU A 48 8.28 3.14 -6.64
N LEU A 49 9.36 2.50 -7.11
CA LEU A 49 10.47 3.18 -7.77
C LEU A 49 10.01 3.88 -9.05
N THR A 50 9.15 3.23 -9.85
CA THR A 50 8.60 3.84 -11.05
C THR A 50 7.80 5.09 -10.71
N GLY A 51 6.90 5.02 -9.73
CA GLY A 51 6.14 6.18 -9.27
C GLY A 51 7.03 7.31 -8.77
N ALA A 52 8.05 6.99 -7.96
CA ALA A 52 9.02 7.97 -7.47
C ALA A 52 9.83 8.62 -8.60
N LEU A 53 10.21 7.84 -9.63
CA LEU A 53 10.96 8.33 -10.79
C LEU A 53 10.09 9.17 -11.74
N VAL A 54 8.84 8.78 -11.97
CA VAL A 54 7.96 9.47 -12.92
C VAL A 54 7.31 10.72 -12.31
N GLY A 55 7.10 10.70 -11.00
CA GLY A 55 6.43 11.76 -10.24
C GLY A 55 7.16 13.11 -10.27
N PRO A 56 6.53 14.15 -9.69
CA PRO A 56 6.99 15.52 -9.81
C PRO A 56 8.37 15.78 -9.17
N HIS A 57 8.76 14.97 -8.20
CA HIS A 57 10.06 15.03 -7.52
C HIS A 57 11.15 14.17 -8.18
N GLY A 58 10.81 13.34 -9.16
CA GLY A 58 11.75 12.52 -9.93
C GLY A 58 12.15 13.22 -11.23
N LEU A 59 11.76 12.62 -12.35
CA LEU A 59 11.98 13.10 -13.72
C LEU A 59 10.88 14.06 -14.19
N HIS A 60 9.81 14.24 -13.41
CA HIS A 60 8.70 15.14 -13.72
C HIS A 60 8.07 14.85 -15.10
N LEU A 61 7.87 13.57 -15.41
CA LEU A 61 7.37 13.12 -16.71
C LEU A 61 5.85 13.11 -16.79
N VAL A 62 5.17 12.94 -15.66
CA VAL A 62 3.71 12.99 -15.54
C VAL A 62 3.30 14.37 -15.04
N LYS A 63 2.33 14.98 -15.74
CA LYS A 63 1.86 16.34 -15.43
C LYS A 63 0.50 16.35 -14.74
N ASN A 64 -0.34 15.37 -15.05
CA ASN A 64 -1.70 15.25 -14.52
C ASN A 64 -1.70 14.29 -13.31
N VAL A 65 -1.00 14.70 -12.24
CA VAL A 65 -0.76 13.85 -11.06
C VAL A 65 -2.08 13.53 -10.35
N HIS A 66 -3.00 14.48 -10.28
CA HIS A 66 -4.28 14.33 -9.58
C HIS A 66 -5.18 13.29 -10.25
N GLU A 67 -5.23 13.29 -11.58
CA GLU A 67 -6.01 12.37 -12.39
C GLU A 67 -5.44 10.95 -12.31
N VAL A 68 -4.11 10.82 -12.32
CA VAL A 68 -3.41 9.55 -12.10
C VAL A 68 -3.65 9.03 -10.68
N GLU A 69 -3.66 9.91 -9.67
CA GLU A 69 -3.96 9.56 -8.29
C GLU A 69 -5.39 9.02 -8.14
N LEU A 70 -6.39 9.67 -8.73
CA LEU A 70 -7.77 9.19 -8.74
C LEU A 70 -7.89 7.79 -9.36
N LEU A 71 -7.20 7.54 -10.48
CA LEU A 71 -7.16 6.21 -11.09
C LEU A 71 -6.47 5.18 -10.19
N ALA A 72 -5.40 5.57 -9.49
CA ALA A 72 -4.70 4.69 -8.56
C ALA A 72 -5.57 4.33 -7.35
N GLU A 73 -6.32 5.27 -6.79
CA GLU A 73 -7.29 5.01 -5.71
C GLU A 73 -8.34 3.99 -6.13
N ILE A 74 -8.93 4.15 -7.32
CA ILE A 74 -9.88 3.18 -7.88
C ILE A 74 -9.21 1.80 -8.00
N GLY A 75 -7.97 1.75 -8.49
CA GLY A 75 -7.19 0.51 -8.59
C GLY A 75 -6.99 -0.17 -7.24
N VAL A 76 -6.65 0.58 -6.19
CA VAL A 76 -6.49 0.05 -4.82
C VAL A 76 -7.82 -0.44 -4.25
N VAL A 77 -8.91 0.29 -4.47
CA VAL A 77 -10.26 -0.12 -4.04
C VAL A 77 -10.65 -1.43 -4.73
N LEU A 78 -10.45 -1.54 -6.05
CA LEU A 78 -10.73 -2.76 -6.80
C LEU A 78 -9.86 -3.93 -6.33
N LEU A 79 -8.57 -3.69 -6.08
CA LEU A 79 -7.65 -4.70 -5.54
C LEU A 79 -8.14 -5.23 -4.19
N LEU A 80 -8.41 -4.35 -3.23
CA LEU A 80 -8.89 -4.73 -1.90
C LEU A 80 -10.26 -5.39 -1.95
N PHE A 81 -11.13 -4.96 -2.87
CA PHE A 81 -12.41 -5.61 -3.12
C PHE A 81 -12.24 -7.03 -3.67
N THR A 82 -11.37 -7.24 -4.67
CA THR A 82 -11.06 -8.56 -5.20
C THR A 82 -10.49 -9.48 -4.13
N ILE A 83 -9.55 -8.98 -3.32
CA ILE A 83 -9.02 -9.73 -2.16
C ILE A 83 -10.16 -10.07 -1.19
N GLY A 84 -11.06 -9.13 -0.91
CA GLY A 84 -12.21 -9.34 -0.03
C GLY A 84 -13.20 -10.39 -0.54
N LEU A 85 -13.37 -10.52 -1.86
CA LEU A 85 -14.23 -11.54 -2.47
C LEU A 85 -13.62 -12.96 -2.42
N GLU A 86 -12.30 -13.06 -2.31
CA GLU A 86 -11.58 -14.33 -2.19
C GLU A 86 -11.86 -15.01 -0.83
N PHE A 87 -12.09 -14.22 0.22
CA PHE A 87 -12.33 -14.72 1.57
C PHE A 87 -13.81 -14.81 1.94
N SER A 88 -14.21 -15.97 2.45
CA SER A 88 -15.53 -16.12 3.05
C SER A 88 -15.58 -15.61 4.49
N LEU A 89 -16.74 -15.12 4.93
CA LEU A 89 -16.97 -14.78 6.35
C LEU A 89 -16.67 -15.97 7.27
N LYS A 90 -16.91 -17.20 6.80
CA LYS A 90 -16.63 -18.43 7.55
C LYS A 90 -15.13 -18.62 7.80
N GLU A 91 -14.29 -18.33 6.81
CA GLU A 91 -12.84 -18.35 6.97
C GLU A 91 -12.37 -17.27 7.93
N LEU A 92 -12.93 -16.05 7.84
CA LEU A 92 -12.62 -15.00 8.80
C LEU A 92 -12.94 -15.42 10.25
N PHE A 93 -14.09 -16.06 10.47
CA PHE A 93 -14.43 -16.62 11.78
C PHE A 93 -13.51 -17.77 12.22
N ARG A 94 -12.97 -18.56 11.29
CA ARG A 94 -11.95 -19.59 11.59
C ARG A 94 -10.67 -18.94 12.13
N LEU A 95 -10.30 -17.79 11.60
CA LEU A 95 -9.09 -17.05 11.97
C LEU A 95 -9.23 -16.22 13.25
N LYS A 96 -10.43 -16.12 13.86
CA LYS A 96 -10.70 -15.25 15.03
C LYS A 96 -9.67 -15.34 16.16
N ARG A 97 -9.17 -16.55 16.45
CA ARG A 97 -8.17 -16.78 17.51
C ARG A 97 -6.80 -16.24 17.09
N GLN A 98 -6.42 -16.41 15.82
CA GLN A 98 -5.20 -15.85 15.27
C GLN A 98 -5.28 -14.32 15.17
N VAL A 99 -6.44 -13.75 14.83
CA VAL A 99 -6.67 -12.30 14.82
C VAL A 99 -6.45 -11.72 16.22
N LEU A 100 -7.11 -12.29 17.23
CA LEU A 100 -7.02 -11.78 18.61
C LEU A 100 -5.66 -12.04 19.24
N ILE A 101 -5.09 -13.23 19.11
CA ILE A 101 -3.82 -13.58 19.78
C ILE A 101 -2.62 -13.18 18.94
N GLY A 102 -2.59 -13.59 17.67
CA GLY A 102 -1.46 -13.30 16.77
C GLY A 102 -1.35 -11.82 16.45
N GLY A 103 -2.46 -11.17 16.11
CA GLY A 103 -2.51 -9.73 15.85
C GLY A 103 -2.11 -8.89 17.07
N SER A 104 -2.69 -9.17 18.24
CA SER A 104 -2.30 -8.45 19.46
C SER A 104 -0.83 -8.67 19.81
N LEU A 105 -0.35 -9.91 19.75
CA LEU A 105 1.03 -10.22 20.07
C LEU A 105 1.99 -9.50 19.12
N GLN A 106 1.72 -9.49 17.81
CA GLN A 106 2.54 -8.73 16.86
C GLN A 106 2.55 -7.24 17.17
N VAL A 107 1.38 -6.62 17.36
CA VAL A 107 1.26 -5.17 17.60
C VAL A 107 1.98 -4.80 18.90
N PHE A 108 1.64 -5.44 20.03
CA PHE A 108 2.22 -5.11 21.32
C PHE A 108 3.73 -5.37 21.39
N LEU A 109 4.21 -6.50 20.83
CA LEU A 109 5.65 -6.77 20.80
C LEU A 109 6.39 -5.73 19.96
N THR A 110 5.82 -5.29 18.83
CA THR A 110 6.45 -4.28 17.98
C THR A 110 6.50 -2.92 18.68
N ILE A 111 5.43 -2.52 19.38
CA ILE A 111 5.38 -1.29 20.18
C ILE A 111 6.45 -1.33 21.28
N ILE A 112 6.49 -2.41 22.06
CA ILE A 112 7.41 -2.55 23.20
C ILE A 112 8.86 -2.58 22.70
N ALA A 113 9.16 -3.40 21.69
CA ALA A 113 10.50 -3.49 21.12
C ALA A 113 10.98 -2.14 20.60
N THR A 114 10.13 -1.44 19.84
CA THR A 114 10.45 -0.11 19.32
C THR A 114 10.65 0.88 20.45
N ALA A 115 9.76 0.92 21.46
CA ALA A 115 9.88 1.84 22.58
C ALA A 115 11.20 1.63 23.35
N ILE A 116 11.58 0.37 23.62
CA ILE A 116 12.86 0.04 24.29
C ILE A 116 14.05 0.56 23.46
N ILE A 117 14.06 0.30 22.15
CA ILE A 117 15.13 0.76 21.25
C ILE A 117 15.26 2.29 21.28
N PHE A 118 14.15 3.03 21.25
CA PHE A 118 14.19 4.49 21.23
C PHE A 118 14.50 5.12 22.59
N ILE A 119 14.06 4.51 23.70
CA ILE A 119 14.38 4.97 25.05
C ILE A 119 15.88 4.78 25.32
N PHE A 120 16.39 3.57 25.14
CA PHE A 120 17.76 3.23 25.53
C PHE A 120 18.80 3.57 24.45
N GLY A 121 18.42 3.52 23.17
CA GLY A 121 19.33 3.81 22.06
C GLY A 121 19.43 5.30 21.71
N PHE A 122 18.33 6.05 21.85
CA PHE A 122 18.26 7.45 21.43
C PHE A 122 17.92 8.42 22.57
N GLY A 123 17.69 7.94 23.79
CA GLY A 123 17.38 8.78 24.95
C GLY A 123 16.03 9.47 24.87
N PHE A 124 15.09 8.95 24.07
CA PHE A 124 13.77 9.57 23.92
C PHE A 124 12.92 9.39 25.17
N PRO A 125 12.06 10.37 25.52
CA PRO A 125 11.10 10.20 26.60
C PRO A 125 10.10 9.09 26.23
N ALA A 126 9.64 8.34 27.24
CA ALA A 126 8.76 7.18 27.06
C ALA A 126 7.56 7.48 26.16
N ASN A 127 6.89 8.61 26.36
CA ASN A 127 5.73 9.02 25.55
C ASN A 127 6.06 9.11 24.04
N ARG A 128 7.21 9.69 23.69
CA ARG A 128 7.64 9.81 22.28
C ARG A 128 8.03 8.45 21.70
N ALA A 129 8.73 7.64 22.48
CA ALA A 129 9.16 6.31 22.05
C ALA A 129 7.97 5.36 21.83
N THR A 130 6.97 5.40 22.73
CA THR A 130 5.71 4.64 22.58
C THR A 130 4.91 5.10 21.37
N PHE A 131 4.81 6.42 21.14
CA PHE A 131 4.15 6.95 19.94
C PHE A 131 4.81 6.46 18.65
N ILE A 132 6.14 6.47 18.57
CA ILE A 132 6.87 5.86 17.43
C ILE A 132 6.58 4.36 17.34
N GLY A 133 6.49 3.66 18.47
CA GLY A 133 6.08 2.26 18.52
C GLY A 133 4.70 2.01 17.91
N PHE A 134 3.72 2.90 18.14
CA PHE A 134 2.40 2.81 17.51
C PHE A 134 2.49 2.92 15.99
N LEU A 135 3.27 3.88 15.48
CA LEU A 135 3.48 4.06 14.04
C LEU A 135 4.19 2.84 13.41
N MET A 136 5.20 2.29 14.08
CA MET A 136 5.99 1.16 13.58
C MET A 136 5.25 -0.18 13.64
N ALA A 137 4.21 -0.31 14.46
CA ALA A 137 3.47 -1.55 14.62
C ALA A 137 2.50 -1.85 13.47
N LEU A 138 2.14 -0.83 12.68
CA LEU A 138 1.16 -0.92 11.60
C LEU A 138 1.81 -1.32 10.27
N SER A 139 1.09 -2.12 9.48
CA SER A 139 1.47 -2.52 8.12
C SER A 139 0.53 -1.91 7.08
N SER A 140 0.99 -1.82 5.83
CA SER A 140 0.10 -1.46 4.72
C SER A 140 -0.64 -2.70 4.20
N THR A 141 -1.93 -2.81 4.49
CA THR A 141 -2.78 -3.94 4.09
C THR A 141 -2.75 -4.19 2.57
N ALA A 142 -2.95 -3.15 1.76
CA ALA A 142 -2.96 -3.27 0.30
C ALA A 142 -1.63 -3.80 -0.26
N ILE A 143 -0.49 -3.31 0.23
CA ILE A 143 0.83 -3.73 -0.23
C ILE A 143 1.13 -5.17 0.21
N VAL A 144 0.88 -5.50 1.47
CA VAL A 144 1.19 -6.83 2.01
C VAL A 144 0.33 -7.90 1.34
N LEU A 145 -0.99 -7.68 1.23
CA LEU A 145 -1.88 -8.64 0.57
C LEU A 145 -1.55 -8.81 -0.91
N ARG A 146 -1.25 -7.71 -1.61
CA ARG A 146 -0.78 -7.78 -3.01
C ARG A 146 0.47 -8.64 -3.16
N LEU A 147 1.45 -8.48 -2.26
CA LEU A 147 2.69 -9.25 -2.28
C LEU A 147 2.43 -10.75 -2.07
N TYR A 148 1.53 -11.10 -1.16
CA TYR A 148 1.15 -12.50 -0.91
C TYR A 148 0.36 -13.12 -2.06
N GLN A 149 -0.51 -12.34 -2.71
CA GLN A 149 -1.21 -12.78 -3.93
C GLN A 149 -0.23 -13.00 -5.10
N GLU A 150 0.73 -12.09 -5.31
CA GLU A 150 1.75 -12.24 -6.37
C GLU A 150 2.61 -13.49 -6.18
N ARG A 151 2.82 -13.92 -4.93
CA ARG A 151 3.54 -15.16 -4.61
C ARG A 151 2.64 -16.41 -4.58
N ALA A 152 1.33 -16.25 -4.75
CA ALA A 152 0.35 -17.32 -4.53
C ALA A 152 0.46 -17.97 -3.14
N GLU A 153 0.81 -17.18 -2.12
CA GLU A 153 1.02 -17.62 -0.73
C GLU A 153 -0.13 -17.21 0.20
N ILE A 154 -1.19 -16.60 -0.33
CA ILE A 154 -2.26 -16.02 0.49
C ILE A 154 -3.04 -17.08 1.30
N ASP A 155 -3.24 -18.27 0.72
CA ASP A 155 -3.91 -19.42 1.36
C ASP A 155 -2.97 -20.31 2.20
N SER A 156 -1.68 -19.95 2.28
CA SER A 156 -0.72 -20.68 3.11
C SER A 156 -0.96 -20.40 4.60
N ALA A 157 -0.47 -21.28 5.49
CA ALA A 157 -0.58 -21.07 6.93
C ALA A 157 0.03 -19.73 7.41
N HIS A 158 1.10 -19.27 6.76
CA HIS A 158 1.70 -17.97 7.04
C HIS A 158 0.88 -16.82 6.42
N GLY A 159 0.27 -17.02 5.25
CA GLY A 159 -0.67 -16.09 4.63
C GLY A 159 -1.90 -15.84 5.51
N GLU A 160 -2.50 -16.90 6.06
CA GLU A 160 -3.60 -16.81 7.04
C GLU A 160 -3.20 -16.02 8.29
N THR A 161 -1.99 -16.27 8.80
CA THR A 161 -1.46 -15.56 9.98
C THR A 161 -1.30 -14.07 9.70
N ILE A 162 -0.80 -13.72 8.50
CA ILE A 162 -0.60 -12.32 8.09
C ILE A 162 -1.93 -11.62 7.88
N LEU A 163 -2.87 -12.26 7.20
CA LEU A 163 -4.23 -11.76 7.06
C LEU A 163 -4.84 -11.48 8.45
N ALA A 164 -4.69 -12.41 9.39
CA ALA A 164 -5.19 -12.25 10.75
C ALA A 164 -4.55 -11.06 11.49
N ILE A 165 -3.25 -10.84 11.32
CA ILE A 165 -2.54 -9.68 11.87
C ILE A 165 -3.05 -8.38 11.24
N LEU A 166 -3.16 -8.32 9.91
CA LEU A 166 -3.62 -7.13 9.20
C LEU A 166 -5.05 -6.74 9.61
N ILE A 167 -5.96 -7.70 9.74
CA ILE A 167 -7.32 -7.45 10.23
C ILE A 167 -7.30 -6.87 11.64
N PHE A 168 -6.44 -7.39 12.52
CA PHE A 168 -6.31 -6.85 13.87
C PHE A 168 -5.76 -5.42 13.86
N GLN A 169 -4.76 -5.15 13.02
CA GLN A 169 -4.18 -3.82 12.83
C GLN A 169 -5.23 -2.81 12.36
N ASP A 170 -6.04 -3.17 11.36
CA ASP A 170 -7.11 -2.31 10.82
C ASP A 170 -8.19 -2.00 11.86
N VAL A 171 -8.44 -2.89 12.83
CA VAL A 171 -9.38 -2.64 13.93
C VAL A 171 -8.77 -1.76 15.01
N ILE A 172 -7.51 -2.03 15.41
CA ILE A 172 -6.88 -1.33 16.55
C ILE A 172 -6.33 0.05 16.17
N ILE A 173 -6.11 0.34 14.89
CA ILE A 173 -5.54 1.61 14.43
C ILE A 173 -6.30 2.84 14.96
N VAL A 174 -7.63 2.78 15.01
CA VAL A 174 -8.47 3.87 15.55
C VAL A 174 -8.13 4.13 17.02
N LEU A 175 -7.92 3.08 17.82
CA LEU A 175 -7.56 3.21 19.23
C LEU A 175 -6.12 3.70 19.42
N LEU A 176 -5.21 3.37 18.51
CA LEU A 176 -3.81 3.84 18.56
C LEU A 176 -3.65 5.31 18.15
N MET A 177 -4.58 5.82 17.34
CA MET A 177 -4.56 7.20 16.84
C MET A 177 -5.30 8.21 17.73
N LEU A 178 -6.12 7.74 18.68
CA LEU A 178 -6.82 8.57 19.68
C LEU A 178 -5.92 8.87 20.88
#